data_AF-A0A3D4UHC1-F1
#
_entry.id   AF-A0A3D4UHC1-F1
#
_cell.length_a   1.000
_cell.length_b   1.000
_cell.length_c   1.000
_cell.angle_alpha   90.00
_cell.angle_beta   90.00
_cell.angle_gamma   90.00
#
_symmetry.space_group_name_H-M   'P 1'
#
loop_
_entity.id
_entity.type
_entity.pdbx_description
1 polymer ?
#
loop_
_entity_poly.entity_id
_entity_poly.type
_entity_poly.pdbx_seq_one_letter_code
_entity_poly.pdbx_strand_id
1 'polypeptide(L)' 'MSIHSDEKHTMIDIRKLKELVRLMVENELTEIDLHDQQETVTIKRGADQGTVVQHQPVIYGGGGAAPAP' A
#
# COMPACT_ATOMS: atom_id res chain seq x y z
N MET A 1 20.60 -18.00 37.27
CA MET A 1 20.45 -16.91 36.29
C MET A 1 20.43 -17.54 34.90
N SER A 2 19.26 -18.01 34.45
CA SER A 2 19.14 -18.52 33.08
C SER A 2 18.63 -17.39 32.22
N ILE A 3 19.60 -16.82 31.49
CA ILE A 3 19.42 -15.97 30.32
C ILE A 3 18.23 -16.49 29.49
N HIS A 4 17.07 -15.83 29.62
CA HIS A 4 16.05 -15.93 28.60
C HIS A 4 16.63 -15.21 27.39
N SER A 5 17.31 -15.99 26.56
CA SER A 5 17.78 -15.56 25.25
C SER A 5 16.60 -14.93 24.54
N ASP A 6 16.76 -13.65 24.23
CA ASP A 6 16.02 -12.88 23.25
C ASP A 6 16.00 -13.67 21.93
N GLU A 7 15.09 -14.63 21.85
CA GLU A 7 14.87 -15.48 20.70
C GLU A 7 14.07 -14.65 19.70
N LYS A 8 14.83 -13.83 18.97
CA LYS A 8 14.54 -13.43 17.60
C LYS A 8 13.04 -13.20 17.37
N HIS A 9 12.51 -12.10 17.89
CA HIS A 9 11.32 -11.47 17.32
C HIS A 9 11.67 -11.12 15.87
N THR A 10 11.61 -12.10 14.97
CA THR A 10 11.58 -11.86 13.53
C THR A 10 10.29 -11.09 13.27
N MET A 11 10.47 -9.78 13.24
CA MET A 11 9.67 -8.77 12.57
C MET A 11 8.72 -9.44 11.57
N ILE A 12 7.44 -9.57 11.98
CA ILE A 12 6.30 -10.16 11.27
C ILE A 12 6.63 -11.42 10.43
N ASP A 13 6.21 -12.59 10.92
CA ASP A 13 6.15 -13.82 10.11
C ASP A 13 5.13 -13.65 8.98
N ILE A 14 5.57 -13.82 7.73
CA ILE A 14 4.73 -13.74 6.52
C ILE A 14 3.49 -14.64 6.59
N ARG A 15 3.55 -15.76 7.33
CA ARG A 15 2.39 -16.65 7.55
C ARG A 15 1.30 -15.95 8.34
N LYS A 16 1.66 -15.20 9.38
CA LYS A 16 0.72 -14.42 10.20
C LYS A 16 0.13 -13.26 9.42
N LEU A 17 0.94 -12.60 8.58
CA LEU A 17 0.45 -11.53 7.70
C LEU A 17 -0.57 -12.06 6.68
N LYS A 18 -0.31 -13.22 6.07
CA LYS A 18 -1.27 -13.84 5.14
C LYS A 18 -2.59 -14.20 5.81
N GLU A 19 -2.54 -14.70 7.03
CA GLU A 19 -3.75 -15.00 7.80
C GLU A 19 -4.54 -13.72 8.12
N LEU A 20 -3.86 -12.64 8.52
CA LEU A 20 -4.51 -11.35 8.74
C LEU A 20 -5.17 -10.80 7.46
N VAL A 21 -4.48 -10.88 6.32
CA VAL A 21 -5.05 -10.47 5.02
C VAL A 21 -6.25 -11.34 4.64
N ARG A 22 -6.21 -12.64 4.93
CA ARG A 22 -7.34 -13.54 4.70
C ARG A 22 -8.55 -13.10 5.54
N LEU A 23 -8.35 -12.82 6.83
CA LEU A 23 -9.41 -12.33 7.71
C LEU A 23 -9.95 -10.98 7.23
N MET A 24 -9.10 -10.09 6.72
CA MET A 24 -9.54 -8.84 6.09
C MET A 24 -10.47 -9.09 4.91
N VAL A 25 -10.17 -10.07 4.06
CA VAL A 25 -10.99 -10.41 2.89
C VAL A 25 -12.31 -11.05 3.30
N GLU A 26 -12.28 -12.06 4.17
CA GLU A 26 -13.47 -12.79 4.62
C GLU A 26 -14.47 -11.89 5.34
N ASN A 27 -14.01 -10.85 6.04
CA ASN A 27 -14.85 -9.91 6.78
C ASN A 27 -15.06 -8.57 6.02
N GLU A 28 -14.68 -8.51 4.74
CA GLU A 28 -14.83 -7.31 3.89
C GLU A 28 -14.15 -6.04 4.47
N LEU A 29 -13.11 -6.20 5.30
CA LEU A 29 -12.36 -5.09 5.91
C LEU A 29 -11.36 -4.46 4.94
N THR A 30 -11.48 -3.16 4.72
CA THR A 30 -10.57 -2.39 3.85
C THR A 30 -9.32 -1.90 4.60
N GLU A 31 -9.42 -1.70 5.92
CA GLU A 31 -8.39 -1.15 6.77
C GLU A 31 -8.38 -1.84 8.14
N ILE A 32 -7.19 -2.06 8.69
CA ILE A 32 -6.98 -2.55 10.06
C ILE A 32 -5.93 -1.68 10.73
N ASP A 33 -6.24 -1.18 11.93
CA ASP A 33 -5.29 -0.54 12.83
C ASP A 33 -4.92 -1.49 13.97
N LEU A 34 -3.64 -1.86 14.03
CA LEU A 34 -3.07 -2.64 15.12
C LEU A 34 -2.34 -1.68 16.06
N HIS A 35 -2.84 -1.55 17.28
CA HIS A 35 -2.21 -0.75 18.32
C HIS A 35 -1.47 -1.66 19.31
N ASP A 36 -0.21 -1.34 19.56
CA ASP A 36 0.55 -1.82 20.72
C ASP A 36 0.97 -0.63 21.59
N GLN A 37 1.55 -0.88 22.77
CA GLN A 37 1.97 0.18 23.69
C GLN A 37 3.01 1.14 23.09
N GLN A 38 3.77 0.69 22.09
CA GLN A 38 4.88 1.44 21.50
C GLN A 38 4.62 1.90 20.07
N GLU A 39 3.71 1.24 19.34
CA GLU A 39 3.52 1.49 17.92
C GLU A 39 2.07 1.28 17.47
N THR A 40 1.73 1.92 16.35
CA THR A 40 0.47 1.71 15.65
C THR A 40 0.80 1.35 14.21
N VAL A 41 0.29 0.21 13.75
CA VAL A 41 0.49 -0.31 12.39
C VAL A 41 -0.85 -0.35 11.69
N THR A 42 -0.98 0.46 10.64
CA THR A 42 -2.16 0.49 9.79
C THR A 42 -1.91 -0.34 8.54
N ILE A 43 -2.80 -1.30 8.27
CA ILE A 43 -2.77 -2.16 7.09
C ILE A 43 -3.99 -1.83 6.24
N LYS A 44 -3.74 -1.35 5.03
CA LYS A 44 -4.78 -1.04 4.03
C LYS A 44 -4.74 -2.09 2.93
N ARG A 45 -5.90 -2.65 2.58
CA ARG A 45 -6.00 -3.50 1.41
C ARG A 45 -5.75 -2.61 0.19
N GLY A 46 -4.79 -2.98 -0.65
CA GLY A 46 -4.53 -2.32 -1.94
C GLY A 46 -5.67 -2.60 -2.92
N ALA A 47 -6.84 -2.05 -2.64
CA ALA A 47 -8.04 -2.12 -3.45
C ALA A 47 -8.50 -0.70 -3.79
N ASP A 48 -7.55 0.15 -4.19
CA ASP A 48 -7.80 1.30 -5.05
C ASP A 48 -6.45 1.86 -5.53
N GLN A 49 -5.72 1.07 -6.33
CA GLN A 49 -5.07 1.70 -7.48
C GLN A 49 -6.14 1.80 -8.56
N GLY A 50 -7.25 2.51 -8.27
CA GLY A 50 -8.01 3.15 -9.31
C GLY A 50 -7.01 3.90 -10.16
N THR A 51 -6.99 3.55 -11.44
CA THR A 51 -6.11 4.13 -12.46
C THR A 51 -5.86 5.59 -12.12
N VAL A 52 -4.63 5.94 -11.74
CA VAL A 52 -4.26 7.34 -11.53
C VAL A 52 -4.31 7.97 -12.92
N VAL A 53 -5.47 8.48 -13.31
CA VAL A 53 -5.64 9.23 -14.55
C VAL A 53 -4.96 10.57 -14.30
N GLN A 54 -3.66 10.59 -14.53
CA GLN A 54 -2.89 11.81 -14.54
C GLN A 54 -3.34 12.62 -15.75
N HIS A 55 -4.29 13.54 -15.54
CA HIS A 55 -4.65 14.55 -16.54
C HIS A 55 -3.44 15.45 -16.75
N GLN A 56 -2.58 15.08 -17.69
CA GLN A 56 -1.54 15.97 -18.19
C GLN A 56 -2.25 17.04 -19.05
N PRO A 57 -2.07 18.34 -18.77
CA PRO A 57 -2.65 19.38 -19.60
C PRO A 57 -2.07 19.27 -21.01
N VAL A 58 -2.93 19.03 -22.00
CA VAL A 58 -2.56 19.05 -23.41
C VAL A 58 -2.30 20.51 -23.79
N ILE A 59 -1.03 20.90 -23.84
CA ILE A 59 -0.62 22.17 -24.41
C ILE A 59 -0.78 22.05 -25.93
N TYR A 60 -1.82 22.67 -26.49
CA TYR A 60 -1.92 22.88 -27.93
C TYR A 60 -0.82 23.87 -28.35
N GLY A 61 0.36 23.33 -28.65
CA GLY A 61 1.45 24.07 -29.27
C GLY A 61 1.04 24.47 -30.68
N GLY A 62 0.71 25.75 -30.85
CA GLY A 62 0.53 26.37 -32.16
C GLY A 62 1.79 26.19 -32.99
N GLY A 63 1.70 25.43 -34.07
CA GLY A 63 2.84 25.07 -34.90
C GLY A 63 2.39 24.57 -36.26
N GLY A 64 1.67 25.41 -37.00
CA GLY A 64 1.36 25.20 -38.42
C GLY A 64 2.13 26.21 -39.26
N ALA A 65 3.40 25.93 -39.54
CA ALA A 65 4.14 26.61 -40.60
C ALA A 65 3.64 26.10 -41.97
N ALA A 66 3.45 27.04 -42.90
CA ALA A 66 3.05 26.79 -44.29
C ALA A 66 4.09 25.95 -45.06
N PRO A 67 3.70 25.35 -46.20
CA PRO A 67 4.14 25.99 -47.45
C PRO A 67 3.11 25.97 -48.58
N ALA A 68 3.27 26.95 -49.48
CA ALA A 68 2.63 27.06 -50.79
C ALA A 68 2.97 25.88 -51.71
N PRO A 69 2.11 25.58 -52.70
CA PRO A 69 2.31 26.17 -54.04
C PRO A 69 1.10 26.92 -54.60
#